data_AF-A0A9P7ANH6-F1
#
_entry.id   AF-A0A9P7ANH6-F1
#
_cell.length_a   1.000
_cell.length_b   1.000
_cell.length_c   1.000
_cell.angle_alpha   90.00
_cell.angle_beta   90.00
_cell.angle_gamma   90.00
#
_symmetry.space_group_name_H-M   'P 1'
#
loop_
_entity.id
_entity.type
_entity.pdbx_description
1 polymer ?
#
loop_
_entity_poly.entity_id
_entity_poly.type
_entity_poly.pdbx_seq_one_letter_code
_entity_poly.pdbx_strand_id
1 'polypeptide(L)'
;ALIQMYSHPDDDLLQLSSHTVTSCSHLEDICIISIKQILSVVVMIPHKPILPSGVMDEEGRFFMLEKPGLDLSSIGIANIPPDDEDNVPDIE
;
A
#
# COMPACT_ATOMS: atom_id res chain seq x y z
N ALA A 1 8.86 -12.58 -7.09
CA ALA A 1 9.39 -11.26 -6.69
C ALA A 1 10.35 -11.47 -5.53
N LEU A 2 11.43 -10.70 -5.52
CA LEU A 2 12.35 -10.60 -4.39
C LEU A 2 11.93 -9.36 -3.60
N ILE A 3 11.64 -9.51 -2.31
CA ILE A 3 11.18 -8.40 -1.45
C ILE A 3 12.10 -8.27 -0.24
N GLN A 4 12.41 -7.03 0.12
CA GLN A 4 13.12 -6.66 1.34
C GLN A 4 12.10 -6.36 2.43
N MET A 5 12.28 -6.94 3.61
CA MET A 5 11.33 -6.77 4.71
C MET A 5 11.62 -5.48 5.50
N TYR A 6 10.56 -4.87 6.02
CA TYR A 6 10.61 -3.78 6.97
C TYR A 6 9.95 -4.22 8.28
N SER A 7 10.32 -3.57 9.39
CA SER A 7 9.72 -3.85 10.68
C SER A 7 8.24 -3.44 10.71
N HIS A 8 7.53 -3.85 11.76
CA HIS A 8 6.29 -3.19 12.13
C HIS A 8 6.55 -1.70 12.42
N PRO A 9 5.53 -0.83 12.24
CA PRO A 9 5.66 0.58 12.58
C PRO A 9 6.05 0.75 14.05
N ASP A 10 6.85 1.79 14.31
CA ASP A 10 7.16 2.21 15.67
C ASP A 10 5.95 2.86 16.32
N ASP A 11 5.49 2.26 17.43
CA ASP A 11 4.26 2.66 18.10
C ASP A 11 4.31 4.09 18.64
N ASP A 12 5.46 4.53 19.15
CA ASP A 12 5.60 5.86 19.72
C ASP A 12 5.54 6.92 18.62
N LEU A 13 6.26 6.72 17.51
CA LEU A 13 6.22 7.62 16.36
C LEU A 13 4.83 7.63 15.69
N LEU A 14 4.17 6.47 15.64
CA LEU A 14 2.80 6.38 15.14
C LEU A 14 1.84 7.17 16.05
N GLN A 15 1.96 7.03 17.37
CA GLN A 15 1.14 7.77 18.33
C GLN A 15 1.41 9.28 18.28
N LEU A 16 2.69 9.69 18.24
CA LEU A 16 3.11 11.10 18.12
C LEU A 16 2.58 11.76 16.85
N SER A 17 2.51 11.01 15.75
CA SER A 17 1.96 11.48 14.48
C SER A 17 0.43 11.37 14.39
N SER A 18 -0.26 11.10 15.49
CA SER A 18 -1.71 10.87 15.50
C SER A 18 -2.14 9.79 14.50
N HIS A 19 -1.37 8.70 14.42
CA HIS A 19 -1.58 7.56 13.52
C HIS A 19 -1.51 7.89 12.02
N THR A 20 -0.81 8.97 11.67
CA THR A 20 -0.69 9.42 10.27
C THR A 20 0.56 8.86 9.58
N VAL A 21 1.67 8.70 10.31
CA VAL A 21 2.96 8.31 9.74
C VAL A 21 3.41 6.98 10.34
N THR A 22 3.41 5.94 9.51
CA THR A 22 4.00 4.64 9.87
C THR A 22 5.51 4.71 9.62
N SER A 23 6.32 4.72 10.67
CA SER A 23 7.78 4.72 10.56
C SER A 23 8.35 3.34 10.88
N CYS A 24 9.02 2.71 9.91
CA CYS A 24 9.56 1.36 10.02
C CYS A 24 11.07 1.35 9.84
N SER A 25 11.76 0.43 10.51
CA SER A 25 13.18 0.16 10.28
C SER A 25 13.35 -0.82 9.12
N HIS A 26 14.47 -0.71 8.41
CA HIS A 26 14.88 -1.69 7.41
C HIS A 26 15.36 -2.98 8.10
N LEU A 27 14.89 -4.14 7.66
CA LEU A 27 15.37 -5.43 8.13
C LEU A 27 16.34 -6.00 7.09
N GLU A 28 17.36 -6.76 7.50
CA GLU A 28 18.26 -7.48 6.57
C GLU A 28 17.63 -8.77 6.02
N ASP A 29 16.32 -8.94 6.21
CA ASP A 29 15.57 -10.12 5.78
C ASP A 29 15.02 -9.96 4.36
N ILE A 30 15.31 -10.95 3.52
CA ILE A 30 14.84 -11.02 2.13
C ILE A 30 13.90 -12.20 1.97
N CYS A 31 12.76 -11.98 1.31
CA CYS A 31 11.79 -13.03 1.01
C CYS A 31 11.57 -13.17 -0.51
N ILE A 32 11.32 -14.41 -0.95
CA ILE A 32 10.94 -14.72 -2.34
C ILE A 32 9.48 -15.15 -2.34
N ILE A 33 8.65 -14.40 -3.05
CA ILE A 33 7.21 -14.68 -3.20
C ILE A 33 6.82 -14.84 -4.67
N SER A 34 5.69 -15.51 -4.94
CA SER A 34 5.11 -15.48 -6.29
C SER A 34 4.62 -14.07 -6.61
N ILE A 35 4.83 -13.59 -7.84
CA ILE A 35 4.37 -12.25 -8.25
C ILE A 35 2.85 -12.10 -8.10
N LYS A 36 2.11 -13.20 -8.26
CA LYS A 36 0.64 -13.24 -8.12
C LYS A 36 0.16 -13.05 -6.67
N GLN A 37 1.06 -13.05 -5.69
CA GLN A 37 0.75 -12.79 -4.28
C GLN A 37 0.90 -11.31 -3.90
N ILE A 38 1.42 -10.46 -4.78
CA ILE A 38 1.50 -9.01 -4.53
C ILE A 38 0.11 -8.42 -4.73
N LEU A 39 -0.48 -7.90 -3.65
CA LEU A 39 -1.80 -7.27 -3.67
C LEU A 39 -1.72 -5.79 -4.00
N SER A 40 -0.68 -5.10 -3.53
CA SER A 40 -0.47 -3.66 -3.74
C SER A 40 1.02 -3.35 -3.71
N VAL A 41 1.38 -2.20 -4.28
CA VAL A 41 2.74 -1.64 -4.24
C VAL A 41 2.65 -0.24 -3.64
N VAL A 42 3.39 -0.03 -2.57
CA VAL A 42 3.49 1.24 -1.85
C VAL A 42 4.88 1.84 -2.03
N VAL A 43 5.02 3.12 -1.71
CA VAL A 43 6.33 3.78 -1.69
C VAL A 43 6.86 3.75 -0.25
N MET A 44 8.10 3.32 -0.08
CA MET A 44 8.84 3.41 1.18
C MET A 44 9.84 4.57 1.09
N ILE A 45 9.61 5.63 1.86
CA ILE A 45 10.40 6.87 1.77
C ILE A 45 11.39 6.94 2.94
N PRO A 46 12.71 7.01 2.68
CA PRO A 46 13.70 7.13 3.75
C PRO A 46 13.58 8.48 4.48
N HIS A 47 13.74 8.46 5.79
CA HIS A 47 13.76 9.62 6.68
C HIS A 47 14.61 9.35 7.94
N LYS A 48 14.92 10.40 8.70
CA LYS A 48 15.66 10.33 9.97
C LYS A 48 14.92 11.11 11.06
N PRO A 49 13.99 10.47 11.78
CA PRO A 49 13.20 11.16 12.80
C PRO A 49 14.03 11.38 14.07
N ILE A 50 13.63 12.38 14.85
CA ILE A 50 14.02 12.46 16.26
C ILE A 50 13.07 11.53 17.02
N LEU A 51 13.63 10.53 17.71
CA LEU A 51 12.86 9.57 18.48
C LEU A 51 12.28 10.22 19.74
N PRO A 52 11.29 9.60 20.41
CA PRO A 52 10.74 10.10 21.67
C PRO A 52 11.80 10.33 22.76
N SER A 53 12.93 9.62 22.69
CA SER A 53 14.10 9.82 23.55
C SER A 53 14.81 11.16 23.35
N GLY A 54 14.46 11.93 22.31
CA GLY A 54 15.13 13.16 21.90
C GLY A 54 16.40 12.93 21.06
N VAL A 55 16.73 11.67 20.75
CA VAL A 55 17.91 11.30 19.95
C VAL A 55 17.49 11.09 18.50
N MET A 56 18.31 11.58 17.55
CA MET A 56 18.12 11.32 16.13
C MET A 56 18.44 9.86 15.83
N ASP A 57 17.58 9.21 15.04
CA ASP A 57 17.86 7.87 14.54
C ASP A 57 18.92 7.92 13.44
N GLU A 58 20.13 7.43 13.75
CA GLU A 58 21.29 7.50 12.86
C GLU A 58 21.22 6.45 11.75
N GLU A 59 20.70 5.25 12.07
CA GLU A 59 20.42 4.19 11.11
C GLU A 59 19.37 4.62 10.08
N GLY A 60 18.44 5.48 10.49
CA GLY A 60 17.37 6.00 9.66
C GLY A 60 16.23 5.00 9.49
N ARG A 61 15.09 5.52 9.05
CA ARG A 61 13.82 4.79 8.95
C ARG A 61 13.14 5.07 7.64
N PHE A 62 12.06 4.36 7.37
CA PHE A 62 11.27 4.49 6.17
C PHE A 62 9.82 4.71 6.55
N PHE A 63 9.14 5.65 5.92
CA PHE A 63 7.69 5.77 6.08
C PHE A 63 6.97 5.31 4.82
N MET A 64 5.84 4.65 5.04
CA MET A 64 5.00 4.12 3.98
C MET A 64 4.10 5.23 3.44
N LEU A 65 4.02 5.34 2.12
CA LEU A 65 3.07 6.18 1.43
C LEU A 65 2.31 5.35 0.41
N GLU A 66 1.00 5.26 0.59
CA GLU A 66 0.10 4.76 -0.44
C GLU A 66 -0.19 5.86 -1.46
N LYS A 67 -0.19 5.54 -2.76
CA LYS A 67 -0.56 6.52 -3.79
C LYS A 67 -2.08 6.74 -3.73
N PRO A 68 -2.58 7.95 -3.40
CA PRO A 68 -4.01 8.22 -3.44
C PRO A 68 -4.60 7.91 -4.84
N GLY A 69 -5.78 7.28 -4.85
CA GLY A 69 -6.54 6.99 -6.06
C GLY A 69 -6.04 5.82 -6.93
N LEU A 70 -5.17 4.92 -6.43
CA LEU A 70 -4.84 3.67 -7.14
C LEU A 70 -6.00 2.65 -7.06
N ASP A 71 -6.72 2.63 -5.94
CA ASP A 71 -7.77 1.65 -5.62
C ASP A 71 -9.12 1.91 -6.33
N LEU A 72 -9.28 3.04 -7.03
CA LEU A 72 -10.54 3.37 -7.71
C LEU A 72 -10.77 2.60 -9.02
N SER A 73 -9.79 1.84 -9.49
CA SER A 73 -9.92 1.06 -10.73
C SER A 73 -10.86 -0.15 -10.59
N SER A 74 -11.09 -0.63 -9.38
CA SER A 74 -12.00 -1.75 -9.09
C SER A 74 -13.47 -1.32 -8.97
N ILE A 75 -13.73 -0.05 -8.66
CA ILE A 75 -15.07 0.48 -8.37
C ILE A 75 -15.87 0.76 -9.67
N GLY A 76 -15.20 0.87 -10.82
CA GLY A 76 -15.84 1.17 -12.11
C GLY A 76 -16.42 -0.02 -12.87
N ILE A 77 -16.16 -1.26 -12.45
CA ILE A 77 -16.67 -2.46 -13.11
C ILE A 77 -17.84 -3.03 -12.30
N ALA A 78 -18.84 -2.19 -12.03
CA ALA A 78 -20.15 -2.70 -11.66
C ALA A 78 -20.68 -3.43 -12.90
N ASN A 79 -20.82 -4.75 -12.79
CA ASN A 79 -21.44 -5.67 -13.74
C ASN A 79 -22.49 -4.99 -14.62
N ILE A 80 -22.10 -4.54 -15.82
CA ILE A 80 -23.05 -4.17 -16.86
C ILE A 80 -23.51 -5.52 -17.42
N PRO A 81 -24.78 -5.92 -17.23
CA PRO A 81 -25.30 -7.12 -17.88
C PRO A 81 -25.15 -6.93 -19.40
N PRO A 82 -24.86 -7.99 -20.17
CA PRO A 82 -24.97 -7.90 -21.62
C PRO A 82 -26.40 -7.45 -21.96
N ASP A 83 -26.52 -6.39 -22.76
CA ASP A 83 -27.80 -6.04 -23.39
C ASP A 83 -28.16 -7.20 -24.33
N ASP A 84 -29.12 -8.02 -23.91
CA ASP A 84 -29.79 -8.98 -24.79
C ASP A 84 -30.71 -8.21 -25.75
N GLU A 85 -30.14 -7.45 -26.69
CA GLU A 85 -30.87 -6.89 -27.84
C GLU A 85 -30.91 -7.90 -29.01
N ASP A 86 -31.56 -9.04 -28.78
CA ASP A 86 -32.00 -9.95 -29.85
C ASP A 86 -33.48 -10.29 -29.63
N ASN A 87 -34.36 -9.30 -29.80
CA ASN A 87 -35.77 -9.57 -30.06
C ASN A 87 -36.46 -8.39 -30.76
N VAL A 88 -36.20 -8.26 -32.07
CA VAL A 88 -37.08 -7.49 -32.95
C VAL A 88 -38.12 -8.47 -33.51
N PRO A 89 -39.39 -8.43 -33.08
CA PRO A 89 -40.40 -9.26 -33.70
C PRO A 89 -40.67 -8.74 -35.11
N ASP A 90 -40.61 -9.64 -36.10
CA ASP A 90 -41.05 -9.39 -37.46
C ASP A 90 -42.52 -8.90 -37.44
N ILE A 91 -42.76 -7.70 -37.96
CA ILE A 91 -44.12 -7.20 -38.24
C ILE A 91 -44.29 -7.22 -39.75
N GLU A 92 -45.20 -8.08 -40.22
CA GLU A 92 -45.66 -8.22 -41.62
C GLU A 92 -46.17 -6.91 -42.24
#